data_AF-W1XTL0-F1
#
_entry.id   AF-W1XTL0-F1
#
_cell.length_a   1.000
_cell.length_b   1.000
_cell.length_c   1.000
_cell.angle_alpha   90.00
_cell.angle_beta   90.00
_cell.angle_gamma   90.00
#
_symmetry.space_group_name_H-M   'P 1'
#
loop_
_entity.id
_entity.type
_entity.pdbx_description
1 polymer ?
#
loop_
_entity_poly.entity_id
_entity_poly.type
_entity_poly.pdbx_seq_one_letter_code
_entity_poly.pdbx_strand_id
1 'polypeptide(L)' 'GNNAGHTVVVDGQAFALRLLPSGIMYPGKACVIGTGVVIDPKGLIAELDSIIEKGIDVSALEISDRAHVVFPYHNRI' A
#
# COMPACT_ATOMS: atom_id res chain seq x y z
N GLY A 1 -3.39 -8.81 1.19
CA GLY A 1 -1.95 -8.78 1.53
C GLY A 1 -1.15 -8.46 0.29
N ASN A 2 0.16 -8.67 0.29
CA ASN A 2 1.04 -8.33 -0.85
C ASN A 2 0.95 -9.30 -2.05
N ASN A 3 -0.06 -10.18 -2.04
CA ASN A 3 -0.37 -11.13 -3.12
C ASN A 3 -1.47 -10.62 -4.06
N ALA A 4 -2.06 -9.46 -3.77
CA ALA A 4 -2.95 -8.74 -4.65
C ALA A 4 -2.18 -7.65 -5.41
N GLY A 5 -2.74 -7.20 -6.54
CA GLY A 5 -2.17 -6.10 -7.30
C GLY A 5 -3.19 -5.52 -8.27
N HIS A 6 -3.13 -4.20 -8.47
CA HIS A 6 -3.96 -3.49 -9.43
C HIS A 6 -3.19 -2.27 -9.96
N THR A 7 -3.40 -1.95 -11.23
CA THR A 7 -2.84 -0.74 -11.82
C THR A 7 -3.89 0.35 -11.84
N VAL A 8 -3.59 1.49 -11.24
CA VAL A 8 -4.42 2.70 -11.32
C VAL A 8 -3.78 3.64 -12.34
N VAL A 9 -4.60 4.20 -13.24
CA VAL A 9 -4.14 5.23 -14.18
C VAL A 9 -4.74 6.57 -13.75
N VAL A 10 -3.89 7.54 -13.42
CA VAL A 10 -4.27 8.90 -13.04
C VAL A 10 -3.48 9.87 -13.90
N ASP A 11 -4.16 10.82 -14.55
CA ASP A 11 -3.55 11.84 -15.41
C ASP A 11 -2.57 11.28 -16.46
N GLY A 12 -2.89 10.12 -17.02
CA GLY A 12 -2.07 9.44 -18.03
C GLY A 12 -0.86 8.68 -17.49
N GLN A 13 -0.63 8.69 -16.17
CA GLN A 13 0.42 7.91 -15.52
C GLN A 13 -0.14 6.64 -14.87
N ALA A 14 0.57 5.52 -15.06
CA ALA A 14 0.19 4.23 -14.49
C ALA A 14 0.95 3.95 -13.18
N PHE A 15 0.22 3.51 -12.15
CA PHE A 15 0.73 3.18 -10.82
C PHE A 15 0.32 1.76 -10.48
N ALA A 16 1.31 0.87 -10.34
CA ALA A 16 1.08 -0.51 -9.92
C ALA A 16 1.07 -0.56 -8.39
N LEU A 17 -0.11 -0.73 -7.80
CA LEU A 17 -0.32 -0.83 -6.37
C LEU A 17 -0.54 -2.28 -5.96
N ARG A 18 -0.10 -2.65 -4.75
CA ARG A 18 -0.24 -3.99 -4.18
C ARG A 18 -0.89 -3.97 -2.82
N LEU A 19 -0.30 -3.30 -1.85
CA LEU A 19 -0.82 -3.18 -0.49
C LEU A 19 -1.62 -1.91 -0.29
N LEU A 20 -1.27 -0.82 -0.99
CA LEU A 20 -1.93 0.45 -0.83
C LEU A 20 -3.35 0.41 -1.43
N PRO A 21 -4.37 0.95 -0.72
CA PRO A 21 -5.67 1.18 -1.32
C PRO A 21 -5.58 2.14 -2.50
N SER A 22 -6.35 1.93 -3.58
CA SER A 22 -6.35 2.79 -4.78
C SER A 22 -6.68 4.26 -4.48
N GLY A 23 -7.39 4.49 -3.38
CA GLY A 23 -7.73 5.84 -2.90
C GLY A 23 -6.52 6.72 -2.61
N ILE A 24 -5.32 6.13 -2.43
CA ILE A 24 -4.09 6.85 -2.10
C ILE A 24 -3.68 7.86 -3.17
N MET A 25 -4.21 7.70 -4.39
CA MET A 25 -3.96 8.61 -5.51
C MET A 25 -4.74 9.93 -5.40
N TYR A 26 -5.69 10.06 -4.47
CA TYR A 26 -6.57 11.21 -4.36
C TYR A 26 -6.35 11.95 -3.03
N PRO A 27 -5.79 13.18 -3.06
CA PRO A 27 -5.55 13.96 -1.85
C PRO A 27 -6.81 14.17 -1.00
N GLY A 28 -6.65 14.09 0.32
CA GLY A 28 -7.74 14.27 1.28
C GLY A 28 -8.73 13.10 1.38
N LYS A 29 -8.43 11.95 0.76
CA LYS A 29 -9.20 10.71 0.95
C LYS A 29 -8.52 9.82 1.98
N ALA A 30 -9.26 9.46 3.03
CA ALA A 30 -8.79 8.49 4.01
C ALA A 30 -8.47 7.15 3.33
N CYS A 31 -7.27 6.64 3.57
CA CYS A 31 -6.79 5.38 3.02
C CYS A 31 -6.47 4.44 4.16
N VAL A 32 -7.28 3.40 4.33
CA VAL A 32 -7.17 2.51 5.49
C VAL A 32 -6.71 1.12 5.06
N ILE A 33 -5.61 0.64 5.63
CA ILE A 33 -5.25 -0.78 5.63
C ILE A 33 -5.94 -1.45 6.82
N GLY A 34 -7.04 -2.15 6.53
CA GLY A 34 -7.88 -2.79 7.54
C GLY A 34 -7.28 -4.06 8.16
N THR A 35 -7.88 -4.50 9.27
CA THR A 35 -7.46 -5.68 10.07
C THR A 35 -7.36 -6.98 9.27
N GLY A 36 -8.15 -7.14 8.21
CA GLY A 36 -8.13 -8.33 7.35
C GLY A 36 -6.92 -8.42 6.41
N VAL A 37 -6.06 -7.40 6.39
CA VAL A 37 -4.85 -7.38 5.56
C VAL A 37 -3.67 -7.98 6.34
N VAL A 38 -2.95 -8.87 5.67
CA VAL A 38 -1.61 -9.28 6.10
C VAL A 38 -0.59 -8.37 5.41
N ILE A 39 0.14 -7.60 6.20
CA ILE A 39 1.08 -6.56 5.77
C ILE A 39 2.48 -7.14 5.66
N ASP A 40 3.11 -6.98 4.51
CA ASP A 40 4.57 -7.13 4.35
C ASP A 40 5.20 -5.74 4.52
N PRO A 41 5.87 -5.44 5.66
CA PRO A 41 6.40 -4.11 5.90
C PRO A 41 7.46 -3.69 4.87
N LYS A 42 8.26 -4.64 4.38
CA LYS A 42 9.28 -4.35 3.37
C LYS A 42 8.64 -3.95 2.05
N GLY A 43 7.63 -4.70 1.63
CA GLY A 43 6.85 -4.40 0.44
C GLY A 43 6.10 -3.06 0.55
N LEU A 44 5.48 -2.79 1.70
CA LEU A 44 4.74 -1.55 1.94
C LEU A 44 5.66 -0.32 1.87
N ILE A 45 6.83 -0.37 2.52
CA ILE A 45 7.80 0.74 2.49
C ILE A 45 8.27 1.00 1.05
N ALA A 46 8.65 -0.05 0.32
CA ALA A 46 9.07 0.10 -1.08
C ALA A 46 7.98 0.69 -1.99
N GLU A 47 6.72 0.30 -1.75
CA GLU A 47 5.57 0.86 -2.47
C GLU A 47 5.34 2.34 -2.12
N LEU A 48 5.44 2.69 -0.83
CA LEU A 48 5.34 4.08 -0.34
C LEU A 48 6.43 4.96 -0.94
N ASP A 49 7.68 4.53 -0.88
CA ASP A 49 8.82 5.28 -1.44
C ASP A 49 8.59 5.56 -2.93
N SER A 50 8.13 4.57 -3.70
CA SER A 50 7.88 4.72 -5.14
C SER A 50 6.79 5.75 -5.48
N ILE A 51 5.77 5.91 -4.64
CA ILE A 51 4.70 6.90 -4.89
C ILE A 51 5.05 8.27 -4.30
N ILE A 52 5.78 8.33 -3.19
CA ILE A 52 6.29 9.58 -2.61
C ILE A 52 7.28 10.24 -3.57
N GLU A 53 8.17 9.47 -4.21
CA GLU A 53 9.09 9.97 -5.25
C GLU A 53 8.35 10.60 -6.44
N LYS A 54 7.11 10.19 -6.69
CA LYS A 54 6.24 10.74 -7.75
C LYS A 54 5.39 11.92 -7.27
N GLY A 55 5.60 12.38 -6.05
CA GLY A 55 4.89 13.53 -5.46
C GLY A 55 3.48 13.23 -4.95
N ILE A 56 3.14 11.95 -4.73
CA ILE A 56 1.84 11.58 -4.16
C ILE A 56 1.87 11.78 -2.63
N ASP A 57 0.89 12.51 -2.10
CA ASP A 57 0.69 12.68 -0.66
C ASP A 57 0.08 11.41 -0.04
N VAL A 58 0.79 10.84 0.93
CA VAL A 58 0.38 9.62 1.65
C VAL A 58 -0.02 9.89 3.09
N SER A 59 -0.12 11.16 3.51
CA SER A 59 -0.41 11.54 4.90
C SER A 59 -1.76 11.02 5.43
N ALA A 60 -2.70 10.71 4.53
CA ALA A 60 -4.01 10.15 4.85
C ALA A 60 -4.01 8.60 4.97
N LEU A 61 -2.84 7.96 4.95
CA LEU A 61 -2.71 6.52 5.15
C LEU A 61 -2.81 6.16 6.64
N GLU A 62 -3.76 5.30 6.96
CA GLU A 62 -3.95 4.72 8.29
C GLU A 62 -3.80 3.19 8.23
N ILE A 63 -3.19 2.61 9.26
CA ILE A 63 -2.96 1.18 9.36
C ILE A 63 -3.61 0.68 10.63
N SER A 64 -4.45 -0.36 10.51
CA SER A 64 -5.03 -1.03 11.67
C SER A 64 -3.94 -1.60 12.57
N ASP A 65 -4.03 -1.32 13.87
CA ASP A 65 -3.18 -1.90 14.93
C ASP A 65 -3.33 -3.43 15.07
N ARG A 66 -4.39 -4.00 14.48
CA ARG A 66 -4.69 -5.43 14.46
C ARG A 66 -4.33 -6.12 13.15
N ALA A 67 -3.76 -5.40 12.18
CA ALA A 67 -3.30 -6.02 10.94
C ALA A 67 -2.16 -7.01 11.23
N HIS A 68 -2.16 -8.15 10.53
CA HIS A 68 -1.15 -9.18 10.73
C HIS A 68 0.12 -8.84 9.95
N VAL A 69 1.30 -9.25 10.44
CA VAL A 69 2.59 -8.95 9.81
C VAL A 69 3.21 -10.18 9.17
N VAL A 70 3.60 -10.07 7.90
CA VAL A 70 4.42 -11.03 7.18
C VAL A 70 5.88 -10.84 7.57
N PHE A 71 6.40 -11.74 8.40
CA PHE A 71 7.84 -11.89 8.64
C PHE A 71 8.55 -12.73 7.55
N PRO A 72 9.88 -12.60 7.40
CA PRO A 72 10.66 -13.32 6.37
C PRO A 72 10.50 -14.85 6.39
N TYR A 73 10.22 -15.45 7.55
CA TYR A 73 10.06 -16.90 7.65
C TYR A 73 8.75 -17.42 7.03
N HIS A 74 7.72 -16.59 6.87
CA HIS A 74 6.49 -17.01 6.20
C HIS A 74 6.69 -17.32 4.72
N ASN A 75 7.68 -16.69 4.08
CA ASN A 75 8.02 -16.94 2.67
C ASN A 75 8.89 -18.18 2.46
N ARG A 76 9.28 -18.87 3.54
CA ARG A 76 10.11 -20.08 3.51
C ARG A 76 9.31 -21.37 3.65
N ILE A 77 8.00 -21.25 3.88
CA ILE A 77 7.03 -22.34 4.06
C ILE A 77 6.19 -22.40 2.79
#